data_AF-A0A0Q9I9G0-F1
#
_entry.id   AF-A0A0Q9I9G0-F1
#
_cell.length_a   1.000
_cell.length_b   1.000
_cell.length_c   1.000
_cell.angle_alpha   90.00
_cell.angle_beta   90.00
_cell.angle_gamma   90.00
#
_symmetry.space_group_name_H-M   'P 1'
#
loop_
_entity.id
_entity.type
_entity.pdbx_description
1 polymer ?
#
loop_
_entity_poly.entity_id
_entity_poly.type
_entity_poly.pdbx_seq_one_letter_code
_entity_poly.pdbx_strand_id
1 'polypeptide(L)'
;MSGTLLIAPAWLGRSGLWTVDAKGRRKAVDADDVGLPDDLADRLEAWMDSFDAIYEEDEEARSRFPSAAEQAEWEGEGAAIAEAIAAELGPGWAVSTDLTGWREMTKP
;
A
#
# COMPACT_ATOMS: atom_id res chain seq x y z
N MET A 1 -1.33 -4.37 20.63
CA MET A 1 -2.57 -4.24 19.82
C MET A 1 -2.65 -5.43 18.87
N SER A 2 -3.85 -5.82 18.44
CA SER A 2 -4.04 -6.92 17.49
C SER A 2 -5.10 -6.51 16.48
N GLY A 3 -4.92 -6.83 15.21
CA GLY A 3 -5.84 -6.40 14.17
C GLY A 3 -5.40 -6.83 12.77
N THR A 4 -6.14 -6.33 11.79
CA THR A 4 -5.79 -6.51 10.37
C THR A 4 -5.31 -5.17 9.82
N LEU A 5 -4.14 -5.21 9.19
CA LEU A 5 -3.54 -4.09 8.47
C LEU A 5 -3.44 -4.45 6.99
N LEU A 6 -3.87 -3.54 6.13
CA LEU A 6 -3.76 -3.68 4.69
C LEU A 6 -2.84 -2.59 4.15
N ILE A 7 -1.94 -2.99 3.26
CA ILE A 7 -1.24 -2.08 2.37
C ILE A 7 -2.00 -2.08 1.04
N ALA A 8 -2.56 -0.94 0.69
CA ALA A 8 -3.28 -0.78 -0.56
C ALA A 8 -3.03 0.63 -1.11
N PRO A 9 -2.64 0.75 -2.39
CA PRO A 9 -2.35 2.04 -2.99
C PRO A 9 -3.62 2.88 -3.01
N ALA A 10 -3.47 4.18 -2.81
CA ALA A 10 -4.54 5.13 -3.01
C ALA A 10 -4.00 6.48 -3.41
N TRP A 11 -4.58 7.04 -4.47
CA TRP A 11 -4.33 8.40 -4.89
C TRP A 11 -4.61 9.40 -3.76
N LEU A 12 -4.10 10.61 -3.93
CA LEU A 12 -4.36 11.78 -3.07
C LEU A 12 -3.52 11.82 -1.78
N GLY A 13 -2.26 11.34 -1.83
CA GLY A 13 -1.29 11.51 -0.74
C GLY A 13 -1.66 10.76 0.54
N ARG A 14 -2.27 9.58 0.39
CA ARG A 14 -2.52 8.69 1.53
C ARG A 14 -1.28 7.83 1.75
N SER A 15 -1.04 7.46 3.01
CA SER A 15 0.05 6.55 3.42
C SER A 15 -0.01 5.16 2.76
N GLY A 16 -1.10 4.78 2.11
CA GLY A 16 -1.32 3.43 1.61
C GLY A 16 -1.64 2.40 2.71
N LEU A 17 -1.77 2.81 3.97
CA LEU A 17 -2.09 1.93 5.10
C LEU A 17 -3.55 2.02 5.56
N TRP A 18 -4.11 0.86 5.88
CA TRP A 18 -5.50 0.73 6.27
C TRP A 18 -5.68 -0.30 7.38
N THR A 19 -6.29 0.10 8.49
CA THR A 19 -6.82 -0.87 9.45
C THR A 19 -8.18 -1.37 9.00
N VAL A 20 -8.49 -2.63 9.29
CA VAL A 20 -9.80 -3.22 8.98
C VAL A 20 -10.55 -3.51 10.28
N ASP A 21 -11.74 -2.95 10.43
CA ASP A 21 -12.60 -3.21 11.59
C ASP A 21 -13.29 -4.58 11.50
N ALA A 22 -13.94 -5.02 12.59
CA ALA A 22 -14.65 -6.31 12.64
C ALA A 22 -15.82 -6.43 11.64
N LYS A 23 -16.25 -5.32 11.02
CA LYS A 23 -17.27 -5.28 9.98
C LYS A 23 -16.67 -5.24 8.57
N GLY A 24 -15.34 -5.35 8.44
CA GLY A 24 -14.62 -5.30 7.17
C GLY A 24 -14.39 -3.89 6.63
N ARG A 25 -14.66 -2.84 7.41
CA ARG A 25 -14.50 -1.45 6.94
C ARG A 25 -13.05 -1.01 7.10
N ARG A 26 -12.50 -0.44 6.02
CA ARG A 26 -11.16 0.15 6.00
C ARG A 26 -11.17 1.54 6.63
N LYS A 27 -10.18 1.79 7.48
CA LYS A 27 -9.86 3.12 7.99
C LYS A 27 -8.40 3.43 7.66
N ALA A 28 -8.17 4.53 6.96
CA ALA A 28 -6.82 5.01 6.71
C ALA A 28 -6.12 5.32 8.05
N VAL A 29 -4.85 4.96 8.13
CA VAL A 29 -3.98 5.19 9.29
C VAL A 29 -2.60 5.57 8.79
N ASP A 30 -1.84 6.29 9.61
CA ASP A 30 -0.43 6.58 9.31
C ASP A 30 0.47 5.51 9.94
N ALA A 31 1.73 5.44 9.52
CA ALA A 31 2.71 4.49 10.06
C ALA A 31 2.89 4.67 11.59
N ASP A 32 2.89 5.92 12.05
CA ASP A 32 2.97 6.30 13.47
C ASP A 32 1.77 5.79 14.29
N ASP A 33 0.56 5.81 13.70
CA ASP A 33 -0.67 5.37 14.40
C ASP A 33 -0.62 3.88 14.77
N VAL A 34 0.09 3.08 13.97
CA VAL A 34 0.28 1.64 14.18
C VAL A 34 1.63 1.30 14.82
N GLY A 35 2.45 2.31 15.12
CA GLY A 35 3.73 2.18 15.81
C GLY A 35 4.81 1.53 14.96
N LEU A 36 4.82 1.81 13.66
CA LEU A 36 5.90 1.36 12.77
C LEU A 36 7.15 2.23 12.96
N PRO A 37 8.34 1.65 12.80
CA PRO A 37 9.59 2.40 12.82
C PRO A 37 9.72 3.29 11.57
N ASP A 38 10.45 4.40 11.71
CA ASP A 38 10.64 5.43 10.67
C ASP A 38 11.16 4.83 9.34
N ASP A 39 12.03 3.82 9.39
CA ASP A 39 12.57 3.18 8.19
C ASP A 39 11.51 2.43 7.37
N LEU A 40 10.52 1.82 8.02
CA LEU A 40 9.36 1.23 7.34
C LEU A 40 8.36 2.29 6.87
N ALA A 41 8.21 3.38 7.62
CA ALA A 41 7.40 4.51 7.20
C ALA A 41 7.95 5.15 5.92
N ASP A 42 9.24 5.47 5.89
CA ASP A 42 9.95 6.04 4.73
C ASP A 42 9.87 5.11 3.52
N ARG A 43 10.02 3.80 3.73
CA ARG A 43 9.94 2.80 2.65
C ARG A 43 8.54 2.72 2.04
N LEU A 44 7.52 2.80 2.89
CA LEU A 44 6.12 2.84 2.46
C LEU A 44 5.79 4.14 1.72
N GLU A 45 6.28 5.27 2.21
CA GLU A 45 6.16 6.57 1.53
C GLU A 45 6.79 6.51 0.13
N ALA A 46 8.01 6.01 0.00
CA ALA A 46 8.67 5.85 -1.30
C ALA A 46 7.90 4.90 -2.26
N TRP A 47 7.27 3.87 -1.73
CA TRP A 47 6.39 2.98 -2.51
C TRP A 47 5.13 3.68 -2.99
N MET A 48 4.52 4.52 -2.16
CA MET A 48 3.38 5.37 -2.52
C MET A 48 3.78 6.48 -3.51
N ASP A 49 4.93 7.13 -3.33
CA ASP A 49 5.46 8.13 -4.25
C ASP A 49 5.66 7.55 -5.66
N SER A 50 6.14 6.31 -5.74
CA SER A 50 6.29 5.61 -7.02
C SER A 50 4.95 5.37 -7.71
N PHE A 51 3.88 5.16 -6.93
CA PHE A 51 2.52 5.05 -7.44
C PHE A 51 1.99 6.42 -7.86
N ASP A 52 2.10 7.45 -7.02
CA ASP A 52 1.63 8.79 -7.35
C ASP A 52 2.38 9.41 -8.53
N ALA A 53 3.64 9.04 -8.76
CA ALA A 53 4.44 9.49 -9.91
C ALA A 53 3.89 9.03 -11.28
N ILE A 54 3.08 7.97 -11.33
CA ILE A 54 2.44 7.51 -12.57
C ILE A 54 1.04 8.09 -12.79
N TYR A 55 0.57 8.94 -11.87
CA TYR A 55 -0.75 9.55 -11.93
C TYR A 55 -0.85 10.56 -13.09
N GLU A 56 -1.86 10.39 -13.93
CA GLU A 56 -2.19 11.32 -15.02
C GLU A 56 -3.36 12.22 -14.59
N GLU A 57 -3.08 13.47 -14.20
CA GLU A 57 -4.08 14.40 -13.66
C GLU A 57 -5.25 14.65 -14.61
N ASP A 58 -4.97 14.77 -15.91
CA ASP A 58 -5.99 15.02 -16.94
C ASP A 58 -6.86 13.80 -17.24
N GLU A 59 -6.36 12.59 -16.97
CA GLU A 59 -7.03 11.34 -17.30
C GLU A 59 -6.55 10.19 -16.41
N GLU A 60 -7.06 10.13 -15.17
CA GLU A 60 -6.66 9.12 -14.16
C GLU A 60 -6.71 7.68 -14.70
N ALA A 61 -7.68 7.37 -15.57
CA ALA A 61 -7.84 6.06 -16.20
C ALA A 61 -6.66 5.66 -17.11
N ARG A 62 -5.79 6.60 -17.47
CA ARG A 62 -4.54 6.35 -18.19
C ARG A 62 -3.35 6.24 -17.25
N SER A 63 -3.47 6.39 -15.94
CA SER A 63 -2.33 6.21 -15.02
C SER A 63 -1.78 4.77 -15.15
N ARG A 64 -0.48 4.64 -15.45
CA ARG A 64 0.14 3.36 -15.84
C ARG A 64 1.64 3.38 -15.57
N PHE A 65 2.19 2.28 -15.07
CA PHE A 65 3.64 2.11 -15.06
C PHE A 65 4.19 2.10 -16.50
N PRO A 66 5.40 2.63 -16.71
CA PRO A 66 6.04 2.63 -18.04
C PRO A 66 6.20 1.23 -18.64
N SER A 67 6.34 0.19 -17.81
CA SER A 67 6.44 -1.19 -18.25
C SER A 67 5.79 -2.18 -17.27
N ALA A 68 5.45 -3.37 -17.78
CA ALA A 68 4.97 -4.47 -16.94
C ALA A 68 6.04 -4.96 -15.93
N ALA A 69 7.32 -4.78 -16.26
CA ALA A 69 8.42 -5.10 -15.35
C ALA A 69 8.43 -4.13 -14.15
N GLU A 70 8.32 -2.83 -14.41
CA GLU A 70 8.24 -1.81 -13.34
C GLU A 70 7.00 -1.98 -12.47
N GLN A 71 5.85 -2.32 -13.08
CA GLN A 71 4.66 -2.69 -12.30
C GLN A 71 4.94 -3.91 -11.41
N ALA A 72 5.53 -4.97 -11.94
CA ALA A 72 5.83 -6.18 -11.16
C ALA A 72 6.84 -5.93 -10.03
N GLU A 73 7.84 -5.08 -10.26
CA GLU A 73 8.79 -4.63 -9.24
C GLU A 73 8.07 -3.86 -8.12
N TRP A 74 7.22 -2.91 -8.48
CA TRP A 74 6.42 -2.15 -7.51
C TRP A 74 5.44 -3.04 -6.71
N GLU A 75 4.77 -3.99 -7.37
CA GLU A 75 3.89 -4.95 -6.68
C GLU A 75 4.69 -5.87 -5.74
N GLY A 76 5.88 -6.32 -6.15
CA GLY A 76 6.78 -7.12 -5.33
C GLY A 76 7.29 -6.35 -4.12
N GLU A 77 7.60 -5.07 -4.27
CA GLU A 77 8.01 -4.20 -3.18
C GLU A 77 6.89 -4.03 -2.14
N GLY A 78 5.65 -3.81 -2.59
CA GLY A 78 4.50 -3.75 -1.69
C GLY A 78 4.32 -5.03 -0.87
N ALA A 79 4.55 -6.20 -1.46
CA ALA A 79 4.53 -7.47 -0.75
C ALA A 79 5.67 -7.60 0.27
N ALA A 80 6.89 -7.18 -0.09
CA ALA A 80 8.04 -7.18 0.81
C ALA A 80 7.85 -6.22 2.01
N ILE A 81 7.22 -5.06 1.79
CA ILE A 81 6.83 -4.14 2.86
C ILE A 81 5.82 -4.81 3.79
N ALA A 82 4.82 -5.51 3.26
CA ALA A 82 3.83 -6.23 4.08
C ALA A 82 4.47 -7.27 5.00
N GLU A 83 5.44 -8.05 4.48
CA GLU A 83 6.18 -9.03 5.26
C GLU A 83 7.02 -8.37 6.36
N ALA A 84 7.70 -7.25 6.04
CA ALA A 84 8.49 -6.52 7.02
C ALA A 84 7.62 -5.93 8.14
N ILE A 85 6.49 -5.31 7.79
CA ILE A 85 5.51 -4.80 8.75
C ILE A 85 4.94 -5.93 9.62
N ALA A 86 4.66 -7.10 9.05
CA ALA A 86 4.21 -8.26 9.82
C ALA A 86 5.26 -8.73 10.84
N ALA A 87 6.54 -8.71 10.47
CA ALA A 87 7.63 -9.07 11.36
C ALA A 87 7.76 -8.08 12.54
N GLU A 88 7.64 -6.77 12.28
CA GLU A 88 7.72 -5.74 13.32
C GLU A 88 6.52 -5.74 14.27
N LEU A 89 5.29 -5.84 13.73
CA LEU A 89 4.07 -5.81 14.54
C LEU A 89 3.81 -7.13 15.29
N GLY A 90 4.41 -8.22 14.82
CA GLY A 90 4.35 -9.54 15.44
C GLY A 90 3.01 -10.27 15.22
N PRO A 91 2.84 -11.45 15.85
CA PRO A 91 1.80 -12.43 15.51
C PRO A 91 0.36 -11.99 15.87
N GLY A 92 0.20 -10.87 16.57
CA GLY A 92 -1.11 -10.29 16.86
C GLY A 92 -1.73 -9.57 15.65
N TRP A 93 -0.96 -9.35 14.59
CA TRP A 93 -1.38 -8.64 13.40
C TRP A 93 -1.44 -9.54 12.17
N ALA A 94 -2.54 -9.44 11.43
CA ALA A 94 -2.64 -9.98 10.09
C ALA A 94 -2.36 -8.84 9.10
N VAL A 95 -1.23 -8.92 8.40
CA VAL A 95 -0.80 -7.89 7.45
C VAL A 95 -0.81 -8.47 6.03
N SER A 96 -1.36 -7.75 5.07
CA SER A 96 -1.37 -8.18 3.67
C SER A 96 -1.48 -7.00 2.70
N THR A 97 -1.14 -7.22 1.43
CA THR A 97 -1.40 -6.26 0.36
C THR A 97 -2.79 -6.46 -0.26
N ASP A 98 -3.48 -5.38 -0.63
CA ASP A 98 -4.61 -5.42 -1.56
C ASP A 98 -4.35 -4.51 -2.76
N LEU A 99 -3.91 -5.14 -3.85
CA LEU A 99 -3.64 -4.48 -5.13
C LEU A 99 -4.75 -4.76 -6.16
N THR A 100 -5.89 -5.30 -5.72
CA THR A 100 -6.96 -5.76 -6.62
C THR A 100 -7.53 -4.59 -7.42
N GLY A 101 -7.85 -3.49 -6.73
CA GLY A 101 -8.39 -2.28 -7.38
C GLY A 101 -7.41 -1.71 -8.41
N TRP A 102 -6.12 -1.67 -8.08
CA TRP A 102 -5.08 -1.25 -9.02
C TRP A 102 -5.00 -2.15 -10.26
N ARG A 103 -4.88 -3.46 -10.06
CA ARG A 103 -4.79 -4.44 -11.15
C ARG A 103 -6.02 -4.44 -12.05
N GLU A 104 -7.19 -4.07 -11.54
CA GLU A 104 -8.40 -3.90 -12.34
C GLU A 104 -8.34 -2.65 -13.22
N MET A 105 -7.80 -1.54 -12.70
CA MET A 105 -7.61 -0.30 -13.47
C MET A 105 -6.61 -0.46 -14.62
N THR A 106 -5.59 -1.30 -14.47
CA THR A 106 -4.56 -1.53 -15.49
C THR A 106 -4.91 -2.59 -16.54
N LYS A 107 -6.11 -3.16 -16.51
CA LYS A 107 -6.53 -4.11 -17.56
C LYS A 107 -6.70 -3.38 -18.89
N PRO A 108 -6.19 -3.93 -20.00
CA PRO A 108 -6.29 -3.32 -21.33
C PRO A 108 -7.73 -3.25 -21.85
#